data_AF-A0A0S8YMB0-F1
#
_entry.id   AF-A0A0S8YMB0-F1
#
_cell.length_a   1.000
_cell.length_b   1.000
_cell.length_c   1.000
_cell.angle_alpha   90.00
_cell.angle_beta   90.00
_cell.angle_gamma   90.00
#
_symmetry.space_group_name_H-M   'P 1'
#
loop_
_entity.id
_entity.type
_entity.pdbx_description
1 polymer ?
#
loop_
_entity_poly.entity_id
_entity_poly.type
_entity_poly.pdbx_seq_one_letter_code
_entity_poly.pdbx_strand_id
1 'polypeptide(L)'
;MLRDMDNCVRIGEIAQQCNLSRSHFSRAFKKVTGHSPQDWLLRMKIEKAKRLLITSMAITDVVYECGFADHPHFTRTFSRLEGVTPKAWRHNFHHAIASSHFLSSADWRERQTETNPGTLLAVLDHQRPSVRADH
;
A
#
# COMPACT_ATOMS: atom_id res chain seq x y z
N MET A 1 -25.68 7.27 -10.03
CA MET A 1 -26.55 7.04 -8.86
C MET A 1 -26.73 5.56 -8.46
N LEU A 2 -26.01 4.57 -9.03
CA LEU A 2 -26.34 3.14 -8.86
C LEU A 2 -25.39 2.29 -7.98
N ARG A 3 -24.41 2.87 -7.27
CA ARG A 3 -23.31 2.07 -6.68
C ARG A 3 -23.23 2.05 -5.15
N ASP A 4 -23.82 3.01 -4.44
CA ASP A 4 -23.97 2.93 -2.97
C ASP A 4 -25.05 1.94 -2.52
N MET A 5 -25.93 1.54 -3.45
CA MET A 5 -26.92 0.50 -3.21
C MET A 5 -26.28 -0.84 -2.87
N ASP A 6 -25.11 -1.16 -3.44
CA ASP A 6 -24.50 -2.49 -3.29
C ASP A 6 -24.07 -2.79 -1.84
N ASN A 7 -23.61 -1.77 -1.09
CA ASN A 7 -23.27 -1.94 0.33
C ASN A 7 -24.52 -2.01 1.22
N CYS A 8 -25.52 -1.16 0.96
CA CYS A 8 -26.76 -1.14 1.74
C CYS A 8 -27.59 -2.41 1.52
N VAL A 9 -27.64 -2.90 0.29
CA VAL A 9 -28.31 -4.14 -0.11
C VAL A 9 -27.62 -5.33 0.53
N ARG A 10 -26.29 -5.47 0.41
CA ARG A 10 -25.56 -6.59 1.06
C ARG A 10 -25.77 -6.66 2.57
N ILE A 11 -25.76 -5.54 3.28
CA ILE A 11 -25.98 -5.55 4.74
C ILE A 11 -27.42 -5.93 5.08
N GLY A 12 -28.39 -5.49 4.28
CA GLY A 12 -29.80 -5.88 4.43
C GLY A 12 -29.99 -7.38 4.22
N GLU A 13 -29.38 -7.95 3.18
CA GLU A 13 -29.43 -9.37 2.85
C GLU A 13 -28.80 -10.23 3.95
N ILE A 14 -27.63 -9.85 4.47
CA ILE A 14 -26.98 -10.58 5.58
C ILE A 14 -27.86 -10.53 6.84
N ALA A 15 -28.46 -9.37 7.14
CA ALA A 15 -29.37 -9.26 8.27
C ALA A 15 -30.58 -10.20 8.13
N GLN A 16 -31.16 -10.28 6.93
CA GLN A 16 -32.27 -11.19 6.62
C GLN A 16 -31.86 -12.66 6.74
N GLN A 17 -30.67 -13.03 6.26
CA GLN A 17 -30.13 -14.39 6.41
C GLN A 17 -29.92 -14.79 7.88
N CYS A 18 -29.64 -13.83 8.75
CA CYS A 18 -29.56 -14.02 10.20
C CYS A 18 -30.92 -13.91 10.92
N ASN A 19 -32.02 -13.72 10.19
CA ASN A 19 -33.36 -13.45 10.74
C ASN A 19 -33.39 -12.24 11.69
N LEU A 20 -32.59 -11.22 11.40
CA LEU A 20 -32.47 -9.99 12.18
C LEU A 20 -32.95 -8.79 11.37
N SER A 21 -33.52 -7.79 12.07
CA SER A 21 -33.64 -6.46 11.48
C SER A 21 -32.26 -5.85 11.25
N ARG A 22 -32.12 -5.00 10.24
CA ARG A 22 -30.86 -4.30 9.93
C ARG A 22 -30.26 -3.58 11.14
N SER A 23 -31.11 -2.97 11.98
CA SER A 23 -30.70 -2.26 13.20
C SER A 23 -30.25 -3.19 14.32
N HIS A 24 -30.83 -4.38 14.44
CA HIS A 24 -30.33 -5.40 15.37
C HIS A 24 -29.01 -5.99 14.89
N PHE A 25 -28.93 -6.35 13.60
CA PHE A 25 -27.71 -6.85 12.99
C PHE A 25 -26.54 -5.88 13.16
N SER A 26 -26.71 -4.59 12.81
CA SER A 26 -25.64 -3.60 12.97
C SER A 26 -25.17 -3.44 14.42
N ARG A 27 -26.08 -3.50 15.40
CA ARG A 27 -25.74 -3.42 16.83
C ARG A 27 -24.98 -4.66 17.30
N ALA A 28 -25.49 -5.84 16.96
CA ALA A 28 -24.86 -7.11 17.30
C ALA A 28 -23.48 -7.24 16.63
N PHE A 29 -23.38 -6.91 15.35
CA PHE A 29 -22.14 -6.93 14.58
C PHE A 29 -21.10 -5.99 15.17
N LYS A 30 -21.48 -4.75 15.51
CA LYS A 30 -20.58 -3.78 16.15
C LYS A 30 -20.13 -4.24 17.54
N LYS A 31 -21.01 -4.88 18.30
CA LYS A 31 -20.66 -5.45 19.62
C LYS A 31 -19.58 -6.52 19.50
N VAL A 32 -19.61 -7.32 18.44
CA VAL A 32 -18.65 -8.42 18.21
C VAL A 32 -17.36 -7.93 17.55
N THR A 33 -17.45 -7.06 16.54
CA THR A 33 -16.31 -6.68 15.68
C THR A 33 -15.68 -5.33 16.04
N GLY A 34 -16.32 -4.55 16.93
CA GLY A 34 -15.95 -3.17 17.24
C GLY A 34 -16.32 -2.15 16.16
N HIS A 35 -16.78 -2.59 14.98
CA HIS A 35 -17.01 -1.75 13.81
C HIS A 35 -18.46 -1.84 13.32
N SER A 36 -18.98 -0.77 12.72
CA SER A 36 -20.23 -0.90 11.99
C SER A 36 -20.04 -1.84 10.79
N PRO A 37 -21.08 -2.57 10.32
CA PRO A 37 -20.96 -3.41 9.14
C PRO A 37 -20.44 -2.66 7.90
N GLN A 38 -20.82 -1.39 7.74
CA GLN A 38 -20.35 -0.55 6.63
C GLN A 38 -18.85 -0.24 6.75
N ASP A 39 -18.39 0.16 7.94
CA ASP A 39 -16.97 0.44 8.17
C ASP A 39 -16.11 -0.81 7.99
N TRP A 40 -16.60 -1.95 8.48
CA TRP A 40 -15.93 -3.23 8.31
C TRP A 40 -15.82 -3.61 6.83
N LEU A 41 -16.89 -3.44 6.05
CA LEU A 41 -16.87 -3.70 4.62
C LEU A 41 -15.88 -2.79 3.88
N LEU A 42 -15.81 -1.50 4.24
CA LEU A 42 -14.82 -0.59 3.67
C LEU A 42 -13.39 -1.04 3.99
N ARG A 43 -13.11 -1.46 5.23
CA ARG A 43 -11.79 -2.01 5.59
C ARG A 43 -11.45 -3.26 4.77
N MET A 44 -12.40 -4.19 4.61
CA MET A 44 -12.22 -5.38 3.78
C MET A 44 -11.92 -5.03 2.32
N LYS A 45 -12.60 -4.01 1.76
CA LYS A 45 -12.31 -3.50 0.41
C LYS A 45 -10.92 -2.88 0.32
N ILE A 46 -10.48 -2.11 1.32
CA ILE A 46 -9.11 -1.55 1.34
C ILE A 46 -8.05 -2.64 1.48
N GLU A 47 -8.28 -3.68 2.28
CA GLU A 47 -7.37 -4.82 2.37
C GLU A 47 -7.26 -5.58 1.04
N LYS A 48 -8.37 -5.74 0.31
CA LYS A 48 -8.33 -6.23 -1.08
C LYS A 48 -7.51 -5.29 -1.98
N ALA A 49 -7.74 -3.98 -1.87
CA ALA A 49 -7.03 -2.99 -2.67
C ALA A 49 -5.52 -3.04 -2.44
N LYS A 50 -5.04 -3.16 -1.20
CA LYS A 50 -3.61 -3.28 -0.88
C LYS A 50 -2.95 -4.46 -1.58
N ARG A 51 -3.61 -5.63 -1.60
CA ARG A 51 -3.12 -6.80 -2.33
C ARG A 51 -3.02 -6.56 -3.83
N LEU A 52 -4.02 -5.90 -4.43
CA LEU A 52 -4.00 -5.57 -5.85
C LEU A 52 -3.02 -4.44 -6.18
N LEU A 53 -2.79 -3.50 -5.26
CA LEU A 53 -1.89 -2.36 -5.46
C LEU A 53 -0.42 -2.79 -5.56
N ILE A 54 -0.05 -3.94 -5.02
CA ILE A 54 1.31 -4.51 -5.14
C ILE A 54 1.56 -5.07 -6.55
N THR A 55 0.51 -5.34 -7.31
CA THR A 55 0.60 -5.83 -8.69
C THR A 55 0.78 -4.69 -9.70
N SER A 56 0.97 -5.03 -10.98
CA SER A 56 1.03 -4.08 -12.10
C SER A 56 -0.33 -3.52 -12.53
N MET A 57 -1.43 -3.93 -11.90
CA MET A 57 -2.79 -3.47 -12.23
C MET A 57 -2.92 -1.94 -12.16
N ALA A 58 -3.61 -1.33 -13.12
CA ALA A 58 -3.86 0.11 -13.08
C ALA A 58 -4.72 0.48 -11.86
N ILE A 59 -4.44 1.62 -11.21
CA ILE A 59 -5.19 2.03 -10.01
C ILE A 59 -6.68 2.15 -10.31
N THR A 60 -7.04 2.62 -11.51
CA THR A 60 -8.42 2.70 -12.00
C THR A 60 -9.13 1.35 -11.96
N ASP A 61 -8.46 0.27 -12.37
CA ASP A 61 -9.03 -1.08 -12.36
C ASP A 61 -9.16 -1.59 -10.93
N VAL A 62 -8.15 -1.32 -10.07
CA VAL A 62 -8.19 -1.67 -8.65
C VAL A 62 -9.42 -1.07 -7.96
N VAL A 63 -9.81 0.16 -8.31
CA VAL A 63 -11.01 0.82 -7.76
C VAL A 63 -12.26 -0.03 -8.02
N TYR A 64 -12.48 -0.42 -9.28
CA TYR A 64 -13.66 -1.18 -9.67
C TYR A 64 -13.62 -2.62 -9.18
N GLU A 65 -12.46 -3.26 -9.20
CA GLU A 65 -12.23 -4.59 -8.64
C GLU A 65 -12.54 -4.64 -7.14
N CYS A 66 -12.27 -3.56 -6.41
CA CYS A 66 -12.62 -3.46 -5.00
C CYS A 66 -14.08 -3.09 -4.75
N GLY A 67 -14.88 -2.94 -5.80
CA GLY A 67 -16.30 -2.61 -5.71
C GLY A 67 -16.55 -1.18 -5.23
N PHE A 68 -15.67 -0.23 -5.56
CA PHE A 68 -15.92 1.19 -5.36
C PHE A 68 -16.70 1.78 -6.52
N ALA A 69 -17.55 2.76 -6.19
CA ALA A 69 -18.37 3.43 -7.17
C ALA A 69 -17.54 4.23 -8.18
N ASP A 70 -16.52 4.89 -7.66
CA ASP A 70 -15.69 5.84 -8.38
C ASP A 70 -14.34 6.02 -7.69
N HIS A 71 -13.42 6.64 -8.42
CA HIS A 71 -12.06 6.85 -7.96
C HIS A 71 -11.96 7.83 -6.78
N PRO A 72 -12.69 8.97 -6.74
CA PRO A 72 -12.68 9.88 -5.58
C PRO A 72 -13.08 9.22 -4.26
N HIS A 73 -14.14 8.41 -4.26
CA HIS A 73 -14.60 7.71 -3.06
C HIS A 73 -13.56 6.70 -2.57
N PHE A 74 -12.96 5.94 -3.50
CA PHE A 74 -11.85 5.04 -3.20
C PHE A 74 -10.66 5.78 -2.58
N THR A 75 -10.15 6.83 -3.24
CA THR A 75 -8.97 7.56 -2.78
C THR A 75 -9.18 8.16 -1.40
N ARG A 76 -10.35 8.75 -1.13
CA ARG A 76 -10.70 9.30 0.18
C ARG A 76 -10.75 8.22 1.26
N THR A 77 -11.40 7.09 0.95
CA THR A 77 -11.53 5.97 1.88
C THR A 77 -10.18 5.34 2.19
N PHE A 78 -9.37 5.09 1.16
CA PHE A 78 -8.03 4.52 1.28
C PHE A 78 -7.14 5.44 2.11
N SER A 79 -7.07 6.75 1.76
CA SER A 79 -6.22 7.70 2.48
C SER A 79 -6.64 7.89 3.93
N ARG A 80 -7.95 7.83 4.22
CA ARG A 80 -8.45 7.87 5.60
C ARG A 80 -8.01 6.66 6.42
N LEU A 81 -7.93 5.48 5.82
CA LEU A 81 -7.61 4.22 6.52
C LEU A 81 -6.10 3.94 6.58
N GLU A 82 -5.34 4.29 5.54
CA GLU A 82 -3.90 4.00 5.42
C GLU A 82 -3.01 5.23 5.63
N GLY A 83 -3.58 6.42 5.79
CA GLY A 83 -2.85 7.68 6.01
C GLY A 83 -2.20 8.30 4.77
N VAL A 84 -2.16 7.57 3.64
CA VAL A 84 -1.55 8.03 2.38
C VAL A 84 -2.41 7.68 1.17
N THR A 85 -2.18 8.35 0.04
CA THR A 85 -2.92 8.05 -1.20
C THR A 85 -2.56 6.66 -1.75
N PRO A 86 -3.45 6.01 -2.52
CA PRO A 86 -3.16 4.70 -3.14
C PRO A 86 -1.88 4.68 -3.98
N LYS A 87 -1.63 5.77 -4.73
CA LYS A 87 -0.43 5.93 -5.56
C LYS A 87 0.84 6.03 -4.71
N ALA A 88 0.81 6.84 -3.66
CA ALA A 88 1.93 6.97 -2.72
C ALA A 88 2.18 5.65 -1.98
N TRP A 89 1.13 4.96 -1.55
CA TRP A 89 1.21 3.66 -0.91
C TRP A 89 1.92 2.63 -1.79
N ARG A 90 1.51 2.52 -3.07
CA ARG A 90 2.16 1.64 -4.06
C ARG A 90 3.64 1.99 -4.25
N HIS A 91 3.94 3.28 -4.41
CA HIS A 91 5.32 3.74 -4.59
C HIS A 91 6.20 3.38 -3.38
N ASN A 92 5.72 3.67 -2.16
CA ASN A 92 6.42 3.37 -0.92
C ASN A 92 6.65 1.86 -0.76
N PHE A 93 5.67 1.04 -1.14
CA PHE A 93 5.81 -0.42 -1.11
C PHE A 93 6.93 -0.89 -2.05
N HIS A 94 6.94 -0.45 -3.31
CA HIS A 94 8.01 -0.83 -4.25
C HIS A 94 9.38 -0.30 -3.82
N HIS A 95 9.44 0.89 -3.23
CA HIS A 95 10.68 1.44 -2.70
C HIS A 95 11.20 0.63 -1.50
N ALA A 96 10.32 0.23 -0.58
CA ALA A 96 10.68 -0.61 0.57
C ALA A 96 11.22 -1.97 0.13
N ILE A 97 10.59 -2.61 -0.87
CA ILE A 97 11.08 -3.86 -1.45
C ILE A 97 12.42 -3.66 -2.18
N ALA A 98 12.56 -2.61 -2.99
CA ALA A 98 13.82 -2.33 -3.68
C ALA A 98 14.98 -2.07 -2.69
N SER A 99 14.70 -1.35 -1.60
CA SER A 99 15.68 -1.05 -0.55
C SER A 99 16.10 -2.30 0.23
N SER A 100 15.16 -3.22 0.53
CA SER A 100 15.49 -4.48 1.20
C SER A 100 16.30 -5.43 0.32
N HIS A 101 16.02 -5.47 -0.98
CA HIS A 101 16.82 -6.24 -1.94
C HIS A 101 18.21 -5.63 -2.14
N PHE A 102 18.33 -4.31 -2.14
CA PHE A 102 19.62 -3.62 -2.28
C PHE A 102 20.53 -3.81 -1.07
N LEU A 103 19.98 -3.80 0.16
CA LEU A 103 20.74 -4.05 1.39
C LEU A 103 21.12 -5.53 1.61
N SER A 104 20.73 -6.43 0.70
CA SER A 104 21.08 -7.87 0.73
C SER A 104 22.22 -8.22 -0.25
N SER A 105 22.36 -7.48 -1.35
CA SER A 105 23.40 -7.73 -2.37
C SER A 105 24.57 -6.74 -2.31
N ALA A 106 24.45 -5.69 -1.49
CA ALA A 106 25.35 -4.55 -1.46
C ALA A 106 25.92 -4.33 -0.04
N ASP A 107 26.42 -5.41 0.57
CA ASP A 107 27.37 -5.41 1.70
C ASP A 107 28.70 -4.77 1.29
N TRP A 108 28.69 -3.49 0.90
CA TRP A 108 29.88 -2.71 0.53
C TRP A 108 30.75 -2.33 1.75
N ARG A 109 30.66 -3.06 2.88
CA ARG A 109 31.33 -2.65 4.13
C ARG A 109 31.89 -3.76 5.02
N GLU A 110 32.11 -4.98 4.52
CA GLU A 110 32.81 -6.02 5.31
C GLU A 110 34.26 -6.29 4.86
N ARG A 111 35.04 -5.25 4.49
CA ARG A 111 36.51 -5.42 4.37
C ARG A 111 37.42 -4.21 4.40
N GLN A 112 36.95 -2.96 4.33
CA GLN A 112 37.88 -1.81 4.34
C GLN A 112 37.26 -0.61 5.07
N THR A 113 37.42 -0.57 6.39
CA THR A 113 38.00 0.56 7.16
C THR A 113 38.01 0.24 8.66
N GLU A 114 38.64 -0.87 9.05
CA GLU A 114 39.31 -0.95 10.35
C GLU A 114 40.78 -0.63 10.10
N THR A 115 41.10 0.65 9.91
CA THR A 115 42.36 1.22 10.41
C THR A 115 42.27 2.74 10.48
N ASN A 116 42.05 3.19 11.72
CA ASN A 116 42.61 4.36 12.40
C ASN A 116 42.09 5.78 12.03
N PRO A 117 41.52 6.53 13.00
CA PRO A 117 41.24 7.95 12.85
C PRO A 117 42.55 8.73 13.01
N GLY A 118 43.22 9.03 11.89
CA GLY A 118 44.48 9.77 11.97
C GLY A 118 45.18 10.04 10.66
N THR A 119 44.48 10.33 9.55
CA THR A 119 45.11 10.98 8.39
C THR A 119 44.06 11.72 7.55
N LEU A 120 43.56 12.84 8.08
CA LEU A 120 43.22 13.96 7.22
C LEU A 120 44.52 14.37 6.50
N LEU A 121 44.46 14.68 5.21
CA LEU A 121 45.53 15.34 4.42
C LEU A 121 46.49 14.47 3.56
N ALA A 122 45.99 13.52 2.76
CA ALA A 122 46.79 12.97 1.67
C ALA A 122 46.00 12.76 0.36
N VAL A 123 46.12 13.77 -0.50
CA VAL A 123 46.23 13.61 -1.96
C VAL A 123 44.96 13.18 -2.71
N LEU A 124 44.09 14.17 -2.90
CA LEU A 124 43.47 14.41 -4.19
C LEU A 124 44.59 14.66 -5.22
N ASP A 125 44.93 13.68 -6.05
CA ASP A 125 45.54 13.96 -7.34
C ASP A 125 45.42 12.79 -8.32
N HIS A 126 44.93 13.11 -9.52
CA HIS A 126 45.19 12.42 -10.78
C HIS A 126 44.89 10.92 -10.89
N GLN A 127 43.71 10.57 -11.43
CA GLN A 127 43.58 9.93 -12.75
C GLN A 127 42.12 9.54 -13.02
N ARG A 128 41.46 10.38 -13.82
CA ARG A 128 40.25 10.03 -14.57
C ARG A 128 40.72 9.28 -15.83
N PRO A 129 40.25 8.07 -16.17
CA PRO A 129 40.58 7.50 -17.46
C PRO A 129 39.75 8.19 -18.55
N SER A 130 40.46 8.79 -19.50
CA SER A 130 39.97 9.28 -20.78
C SER A 130 40.55 8.40 -21.88
N VAL A 131 39.75 8.19 -22.93
CA VAL A 131 40.11 7.88 -24.34
C VAL A 131 39.73 6.48 -24.86
N ARG A 132 38.73 6.52 -25.77
CA ARG A 132 38.54 5.91 -27.12
C ARG A 132 39.05 4.47 -27.35
N ALA A 133 38.23 3.54 -27.83
CA ALA A 133 37.60 3.45 -29.16
C ALA A 133 38.65 3.32 -30.28
N ASP A 134 38.92 2.07 -30.66
CA ASP A 134 39.71 1.64 -31.81
C ASP A 134 39.00 2.00 -33.12
N HIS A 135 39.71 2.68 -34.03
CA HIS A 135 39.92 2.34 -35.45
C HIS A 135 40.85 3.36 -36.11
#